data_AF-A0A7K6AS98-F1
#
_entry.id   AF-A0A7K6AS98-F1
#
_cell.length_a   1.000
_cell.length_b   1.000
_cell.length_c   1.000
_cell.angle_alpha   90.00
_cell.angle_beta   90.00
_cell.angle_gamma   90.00
#
_symmetry.space_group_name_H-M   'P 1'
#
loop_
_entity.id
_entity.type
_entity.pdbx_description
1 polymer ?
#
loop_
_entity_poly.entity_id
_entity_poly.type
_entity_poly.pdbx_seq_one_letter_code
_entity_poly.pdbx_strand_id
1 'polypeptide(L)' 'KSLNILLGLDGSIKLSDFGLSAVTPGGQSTLRAPVGTTHWMAPEVVRGQPYGAKVDVWSLGITTIEMVEGGPPY' A
#
# COMPACT_ATOMS: atom_id res chain seq x y z
N LYS A 1 3.75 -2.86 -2.22
CA LYS A 1 4.49 -4.00 -2.80
C LYS A 1 5.38 -3.51 -3.92
N SER A 2 6.62 -3.98 -3.97
CA SER A 2 7.61 -3.62 -4.99
C SER A 2 7.12 -3.85 -6.43
N LEU A 3 6.35 -4.91 -6.68
CA LEU A 3 5.79 -5.25 -8.00
C LEU A 3 4.87 -4.17 -8.60
N ASN A 4 4.32 -3.29 -7.76
CA ASN A 4 3.41 -2.22 -8.20
C ASN A 4 4.16 -0.90 -8.43
N ILE A 5 5.50 -0.93 -8.42
CA ILE A 5 6.38 0.20 -8.68
C ILE A 5 7.18 -0.12 -9.95
N LEU A 6 6.88 0.61 -11.02
CA LEU A 6 7.51 0.43 -12.34
C LEU A 6 8.62 1.46 -12.52
N LEU A 7 9.76 1.00 -13.06
CA LEU A 7 10.91 1.84 -13.41
C LEU A 7 11.00 1.97 -14.93
N GLY A 8 10.94 3.21 -15.42
CA GLY A 8 11.17 3.55 -16.82
C GLY A 8 12.66 3.50 -17.18
N LEU A 9 12.96 3.33 -18.47
CA LEU A 9 14.34 3.35 -18.98
C LEU A 9 15.03 4.72 -18.80
N ASP A 10 14.24 5.77 -18.62
CA ASP A 10 14.66 7.14 -18.31
C ASP A 10 14.88 7.38 -16.81
N GLY A 11 14.68 6.35 -15.98
CA GLY A 11 14.74 6.46 -14.52
C GLY A 11 13.44 6.97 -13.88
N SER A 12 12.35 7.15 -14.64
CA SER A 12 11.06 7.56 -14.09
C SER A 12 10.43 6.45 -13.25
N ILE A 13 9.77 6.81 -12.14
CA ILE A 13 9.08 5.87 -11.25
C ILE A 13 7.57 6.08 -11.37
N LYS A 14 6.82 4.99 -11.57
CA LYS A 14 5.36 5.02 -11.70
C LYS A 14 4.71 3.96 -10.84
N LEU A 15 3.57 4.29 -10.23
CA LEU A 15 2.73 3.32 -9.55
C LEU A 15 1.81 2.62 -10.56
N SER A 16 1.59 1.33 -10.36
CA SER A 16 0.67 0.52 -11.16
C SER A 16 -0.26 -0.30 -10.27
N ASP A 17 -1.25 -0.94 -10.89
CA ASP A 17 -2.21 -1.83 -10.23
C ASP A 17 -3.01 -1.15 -9.09
N PHE A 18 -4.02 -0.39 -9.52
CA PHE A 18 -4.99 0.28 -8.64
C PHE A 18 -6.25 -0.59 -8.41
N GLY A 19 -6.20 -1.91 -8.64
CA GLY A 19 -7.37 -2.78 -8.57
C GLY A 19 -8.06 -2.84 -7.22
N LEU A 20 -7.34 -2.48 -6.15
CA LEU A 20 -7.84 -2.41 -4.76
C LEU A 20 -7.95 -0.98 -4.22
N SER A 21 -7.74 0.03 -5.07
CA SER A 21 -7.78 1.43 -4.66
C SER A 21 -9.22 1.91 -4.43
N ALA A 22 -9.40 2.81 -3.46
CA ALA A 22 -10.69 3.38 -3.14
C ALA A 22 -10.64 4.91 -3.23
N VAL A 23 -11.62 5.49 -3.92
CA VAL A 23 -11.81 6.94 -3.98
C VAL A 23 -12.69 7.36 -2.81
N THR A 24 -12.22 8.30 -2.00
CA THR A 24 -12.97 8.83 -0.85
C THR A 24 -13.34 10.30 -1.10
N PRO A 25 -14.58 10.62 -1.47
CA PRO A 25 -15.03 12.00 -1.64
C PRO A 25 -14.97 12.77 -0.32
N GLY A 26 -14.40 13.97 -0.32
CA GLY A 26 -14.44 14.87 0.84
C GLY A 26 -13.45 14.58 1.98
N GLY A 27 -12.48 13.67 1.79
CA GLY A 27 -11.40 13.43 2.76
C GLY A 27 -11.82 12.74 4.07
N GLN A 28 -13.10 12.42 4.26
CA GLN A 28 -13.58 11.61 5.37
C GLN A 28 -13.39 10.13 5.06
N SER A 29 -12.19 9.65 5.41
CA SER A 29 -11.74 8.29 5.14
C SER A 29 -12.04 7.37 6.31
N THR A 30 -13.13 6.61 6.22
CA THR A 30 -13.36 5.44 7.07
C THR A 30 -13.77 4.27 6.21
N LEU A 31 -12.80 3.75 5.45
CA LEU A 31 -12.91 2.43 4.83
C LEU A 31 -12.84 1.37 5.93
N ARG A 32 -13.54 0.25 5.75
CA ARG A 32 -13.55 -0.87 6.71
C ARG A 32 -13.30 -2.23 6.06
N ALA A 33 -13.26 -2.29 4.73
CA ALA A 33 -13.03 -3.55 4.02
C ALA A 33 -11.58 -4.00 4.24
N PRO A 34 -11.33 -5.28 4.56
CA PRO A 34 -9.97 -5.80 4.65
C PRO A 34 -9.45 -6.02 3.23
N VAL A 35 -8.81 -5.00 2.66
CA VAL A 35 -8.29 -5.03 1.29
C VAL A 35 -6.79 -4.80 1.33
N GLY A 36 -6.03 -5.60 0.59
CA GLY A 36 -4.58 -5.52 0.49
C GLY A 36 -3.91 -6.88 0.39
N THR A 37 -2.58 -6.88 0.22
CA THR A 37 -1.76 -8.08 0.26
C THR A 37 -1.21 -8.28 1.66
N THR A 38 -1.41 -9.46 2.27
CA THR A 38 -1.23 -9.75 3.70
C THR A 38 0.03 -9.16 4.35
N HIS A 39 1.20 -9.21 3.71
CA HIS A 39 2.46 -8.70 4.29
C HIS A 39 2.60 -7.17 4.26
N TRP A 40 1.87 -6.46 3.40
CA TRP A 40 1.93 -5.00 3.26
C TRP A 40 0.77 -4.28 3.96
N MET A 41 -0.16 -5.02 4.58
CA MET A 41 -1.35 -4.42 5.20
C MET A 41 -1.02 -3.74 6.54
N ALA A 42 -1.58 -2.55 6.74
CA ALA A 42 -1.50 -1.85 8.02
C ALA A 42 -2.30 -2.58 9.11
N PRO A 43 -1.86 -2.52 10.38
CA PRO A 43 -2.49 -3.27 11.47
C PRO A 43 -3.97 -2.89 11.68
N GLU A 44 -4.34 -1.63 11.45
CA GLU A 44 -5.72 -1.16 11.52
C GLU A 44 -6.61 -1.81 10.45
N VAL A 45 -6.08 -2.10 9.25
CA VAL A 45 -6.81 -2.79 8.17
C VAL A 45 -7.04 -4.24 8.55
N VAL A 46 -6.01 -4.92 9.07
CA VAL A 46 -6.11 -6.32 9.52
C VAL A 46 -7.08 -6.48 10.68
N ARG A 47 -7.16 -5.47 11.57
CA ARG A 47 -8.09 -5.42 12.71
C ARG A 47 -9.50 -4.97 12.32
N GLY A 48 -9.77 -4.67 11.04
CA GLY A 48 -11.07 -4.18 10.58
C GLY A 48 -11.46 -2.81 11.16
N GLN A 49 -10.47 -2.04 11.63
CA GLN A 49 -10.69 -0.69 12.15
C GLN A 49 -10.91 0.28 10.98
N PRO A 50 -11.65 1.39 11.21
CA PRO A 50 -11.77 2.43 10.21
C PRO A 50 -10.39 2.98 9.83
N TYR A 51 -10.11 3.04 8.53
CA TYR A 51 -8.83 3.52 8.02
C TYR A 51 -8.98 4.50 6.86
N GLY A 52 -7.88 5.16 6.54
CA GLY A 52 -7.77 6.12 5.46
C GLY A 52 -6.38 6.12 4.83
N ALA A 53 -6.00 7.21 4.15
CA ALA A 53 -4.78 7.28 3.34
C ALA A 53 -3.46 6.94 4.07
N LYS A 54 -3.44 6.93 5.41
CA LYS A 54 -2.26 6.51 6.19
C LYS A 54 -1.87 5.04 5.97
N VAL A 55 -2.79 4.18 5.56
CA VAL A 55 -2.49 2.76 5.28
C VAL A 55 -1.58 2.60 4.06
N ASP A 56 -1.61 3.55 3.13
CA ASP A 56 -0.72 3.57 1.97
C ASP A 56 0.72 3.93 2.41
N VAL A 57 0.87 4.80 3.41
CA VAL A 57 2.18 5.15 4.00
C VAL A 57 2.81 3.94 4.70
N TRP A 58 2.00 3.17 5.44
CA TRP A 58 2.45 1.91 6.02
C TRP A 58 2.94 0.93 4.94
N SER A 59 2.11 0.73 3.91
CA SER A 59 2.40 -0.16 2.79
C SER A 59 3.68 0.25 2.06
N LEU A 60 3.94 1.56 1.94
CA LEU A 60 5.18 2.10 1.38
C LEU A 60 6.38 1.76 2.25
N GLY A 61 6.28 1.89 3.58
CA GLY A 61 7.35 1.51 4.52
C GLY A 61 7.75 0.05 4.40
N ILE A 62 6.77 -0.87 4.35
CA ILE A 62 7.01 -2.29 4.11
C ILE A 62 7.67 -2.52 2.75
N THR A 63 7.24 -1.76 1.73
CA THR A 63 7.85 -1.85 0.39
C THR A 63 9.31 -1.35 0.39
N THR A 64 9.65 -0.33 1.18
CA THR A 64 11.04 0.12 1.33
C THR A 64 11.91 -0.96 1.98
N ILE A 65 11.41 -1.63 3.03
CA ILE A 65 12.10 -2.76 3.66
C ILE A 65 12.31 -3.87 2.64
N GLU A 66 11.26 -4.22 1.89
CA GLU A 66 11.32 -5.22 0.82
C GLU A 66 12.40 -4.93 -0.22
N MET A 67 12.58 -3.67 -0.61
CA MET A 67 13.62 -3.27 -1.57
C MET A 67 15.03 -3.39 -1.01
N VAL A 68 15.21 -3.17 0.30
CA VAL A 68 16.52 -3.23 0.97
C VAL A 68 16.91 -4.67 1.29
N GLU A 69 15.96 -5.47 1.76
CA GLU A 69 16.20 -6.84 2.25
C GLU A 69 15.98 -7.92 1.18
N GLY A 70 15.38 -7.57 0.03
CA GLY A 70 15.08 -8.50 -1.07
C GLY A 70 13.78 -9.28 -0.90
N GLY A 71 13.03 -9.06 0.19
CA GLY A 71 11.73 -9.65 0.46
C GLY A 71 10.99 -8.88 1.56
N PRO A 72 9.64 -8.93 1.61
CA PRO A 72 8.89 -8.28 2.67
C PRO A 72 9.30 -8.84 4.05
N PRO A 73 9.19 -8.04 5.12
CA PRO A 73 9.41 -8.53 6.47
C PRO A 73 8.43 -9.66 6.78
N TYR A 74 8.99 -10.78 7.28
CA TYR A 74 8.37 -12.09 7.56
C TYR A 74 8.04 -12.93 6.33
#